data_AF-U5D287-F1
#
_entry.id   AF-U5D287-F1
#
_cell.length_a   1.000
_cell.length_b   1.000
_cell.length_c   1.000
_cell.angle_alpha   90.00
_cell.angle_beta   90.00
_cell.angle_gamma   90.00
#
_symmetry.space_group_name_H-M   'P 1'
#
loop_
_entity.id
_entity.type
_entity.pdbx_description
1 polymer ?
#
loop_
_entity_poly.entity_id
_entity_poly.type
_entity_poly.pdbx_seq_one_letter_code
_entity_poly.pdbx_strand_id
1 'polypeptide(L)'
;MAATRSSASAAAATSAEIVVEDMKRKRILSSKLYFDVPPNKVPVVYSPSYDISFMGIEKVHPFDSSKWGRICQFLVVEGFLDKNRLVEPLEASKDDLLVVHTEEYLKSLRSSLNVSLIIEISSTSHKWDRIAIGLIVEW
;
A
#
# COMPACT_ATOMS: atom_id res chain seq x y z
N MET A 1 44.09 29.77 -7.39
CA MET A 1 43.05 29.65 -6.34
C MET A 1 41.81 28.95 -6.90
N ALA A 2 41.80 27.62 -6.96
CA ALA A 2 40.60 26.86 -7.37
C ALA A 2 40.67 25.43 -6.82
N ALA A 3 40.26 25.21 -5.57
CA ALA A 3 40.15 23.87 -4.98
C ALA A 3 39.09 23.72 -3.87
N THR A 4 38.24 24.72 -3.61
CA THR A 4 37.34 24.72 -2.43
C THR A 4 35.86 24.45 -2.72
N ARG A 5 35.42 24.39 -3.99
CA ARG A 5 33.99 24.18 -4.32
C ARG A 5 33.53 22.72 -4.30
N SER A 6 34.43 21.75 -4.47
CA SER A 6 34.06 20.33 -4.59
C SER A 6 33.76 19.66 -3.24
N SER A 7 34.49 20.04 -2.17
CA SER A 7 34.32 19.46 -0.83
C SER A 7 33.04 19.90 -0.12
N ALA A 8 32.59 21.14 -0.34
CA ALA A 8 31.37 21.66 0.25
C ALA A 8 30.09 20.98 -0.30
N SER A 9 30.07 20.66 -1.60
CA SER A 9 28.95 19.94 -2.23
C SER A 9 28.86 18.49 -1.75
N ALA A 10 29.99 17.82 -1.58
CA ALA A 10 30.03 16.45 -1.06
C ALA A 10 29.59 16.41 0.41
N ALA A 11 30.07 17.33 1.25
CA ALA A 11 29.65 17.43 2.64
C ALA A 11 28.15 17.75 2.80
N ALA A 12 27.59 18.61 1.93
CA ALA A 12 26.16 18.91 1.91
C ALA A 12 25.32 17.70 1.48
N ALA A 13 25.77 16.94 0.47
CA ALA A 13 25.11 15.71 0.04
C ALA A 13 25.12 14.64 1.15
N THR A 14 26.26 14.40 1.79
CA THR A 14 26.38 13.48 2.93
C THR A 14 25.49 13.91 4.11
N SER A 15 25.40 15.21 4.39
CA SER A 15 24.53 15.72 5.46
C SER A 15 23.04 15.52 5.13
N ALA A 16 22.64 15.71 3.87
CA ALA A 16 21.28 15.47 3.42
C ALA A 16 20.91 13.98 3.49
N GLU A 17 21.81 13.08 3.09
CA GLU A 17 21.61 11.63 3.18
C GLU A 17 21.44 11.16 4.63
N ILE A 18 22.25 11.67 5.56
CA ILE A 18 22.13 11.37 7.00
C ILE A 18 20.76 11.81 7.53
N VAL A 19 20.30 13.02 7.18
CA VAL A 19 18.99 13.52 7.61
C VAL A 19 17.85 12.66 7.06
N VAL A 20 17.95 12.21 5.80
CA VAL A 20 16.94 11.33 5.20
C VAL A 20 16.89 9.98 5.92
N GLU A 21 18.05 9.37 6.21
CA GLU A 21 18.12 8.10 6.91
C GLU A 21 17.61 8.22 8.36
N ASP A 22 17.93 9.31 9.06
CA ASP A 22 17.40 9.61 10.39
C ASP A 22 15.87 9.75 10.38
N MET A 23 15.32 10.44 9.38
CA MET A 23 13.87 10.59 9.22
C MET A 23 13.21 9.25 8.90
N LYS A 24 13.83 8.43 8.04
CA LYS A 24 13.36 7.08 7.73
C LYS A 24 13.35 6.19 8.97
N ARG A 25 14.43 6.23 9.77
CA ARG A 25 14.53 5.50 11.04
C ARG A 25 13.43 5.92 12.01
N LYS A 26 13.15 7.22 12.14
CA LYS A 26 12.06 7.72 12.99
C LYS A 26 10.70 7.16 12.56
N ARG A 27 10.40 7.17 11.26
CA ARG A 27 9.15 6.59 10.71
C ARG A 27 9.01 5.11 11.04
N ILE A 28 10.08 4.32 10.81
CA ILE A 28 10.11 2.89 11.14
C ILE A 28 9.83 2.66 12.63
N LEU A 29 10.47 3.43 13.51
CA LEU A 29 10.30 3.28 14.97
C LEU A 29 8.91 3.73 15.46
N SER A 30 8.25 4.66 14.75
CA SER A 30 6.88 5.09 15.05
C SER A 30 5.80 4.19 14.44
N SER A 31 6.18 3.25 13.56
CA SER A 31 5.24 2.37 12.87
C SER A 31 4.46 1.51 13.85
N LYS A 32 3.16 1.36 13.58
CA LYS A 32 2.25 0.50 14.35
C LYS A 32 1.94 -0.82 13.64
N LEU A 33 2.50 -1.04 12.45
CA LEU A 33 2.22 -2.21 11.63
C LEU A 33 2.72 -3.53 12.26
N TYR A 34 3.71 -3.44 13.14
CA TYR A 34 4.23 -4.57 13.89
C TYR A 34 3.64 -4.56 15.30
N PHE A 35 2.88 -5.60 15.63
CA PHE A 35 2.26 -5.76 16.93
C PHE A 35 2.32 -7.22 17.38
N ASP A 36 2.25 -7.42 18.70
CA ASP A 36 2.24 -8.75 19.28
C ASP A 36 0.93 -9.48 18.96
N VAL A 37 1.05 -10.62 18.29
CA VAL A 37 -0.11 -11.44 17.93
C VAL A 37 -0.57 -12.22 19.17
N PRO A 38 -1.86 -12.10 19.56
CA PRO A 38 -2.41 -12.85 20.69
C PRO A 38 -2.27 -14.38 20.49
N PRO A 39 -2.03 -15.17 21.55
CA PRO A 39 -1.76 -16.61 21.43
C PRO A 39 -2.96 -17.43 20.95
N ASN A 40 -4.18 -16.88 21.01
CA ASN A 40 -5.38 -17.51 20.48
C ASN A 40 -5.52 -17.38 18.95
N LYS A 41 -4.73 -16.50 18.31
CA LYS A 41 -4.70 -16.32 16.86
C LYS A 41 -3.76 -17.34 16.19
N VAL A 42 -3.98 -17.60 14.91
CA VAL A 42 -3.08 -18.38 14.04
C VAL A 42 -2.24 -17.44 13.18
N PRO A 43 -1.04 -17.83 12.72
CA PRO A 43 -0.14 -16.97 11.94
C PRO A 43 -0.61 -16.83 10.47
N VAL A 44 -1.87 -16.45 10.27
CA VAL A 44 -2.48 -16.16 8.97
C VAL A 44 -3.10 -14.77 9.07
N VAL A 45 -2.64 -13.87 8.20
CA VAL A 45 -3.09 -12.48 8.15
C VAL A 45 -4.12 -12.33 7.05
N TYR A 46 -5.29 -11.77 7.39
CA TYR A 46 -6.35 -11.50 6.43
C TYR A 46 -7.27 -10.39 6.94
N SER A 47 -7.66 -9.48 6.04
CA SER A 47 -8.77 -8.54 6.26
C SER A 47 -9.75 -8.63 5.08
N PRO A 48 -11.07 -8.54 5.31
CA PRO A 48 -12.05 -8.39 4.24
C PRO A 48 -11.76 -7.22 3.28
N SER A 49 -11.07 -6.17 3.76
CA SER A 49 -10.71 -5.01 2.94
C SER A 49 -9.70 -5.32 1.83
N TYR A 50 -9.10 -6.52 1.82
CA TYR A 50 -8.26 -6.97 0.71
C TYR A 50 -9.06 -7.33 -0.53
N ASP A 51 -10.34 -7.68 -0.37
CA ASP A 51 -11.22 -7.98 -1.49
C ASP A 51 -11.74 -6.66 -2.07
N ILE A 52 -11.16 -6.24 -3.20
CA ILE A 52 -11.64 -5.07 -3.92
C ILE A 52 -12.88 -5.48 -4.70
N SER A 53 -14.03 -4.93 -4.35
CA SER A 53 -15.27 -5.10 -5.09
C SER A 53 -15.78 -3.75 -5.56
N PHE A 54 -16.10 -3.64 -6.84
CA PHE A 54 -16.58 -2.39 -7.41
C PHE A 54 -17.60 -2.67 -8.49
N MET A 55 -18.88 -2.79 -8.12
CA MET A 55 -20.01 -2.87 -9.06
C MET A 55 -19.79 -3.82 -10.26
N GLY A 56 -19.05 -4.92 -10.13
CA GLY A 56 -18.74 -5.86 -11.22
C GLY A 56 -17.41 -5.63 -11.97
N ILE A 57 -16.67 -4.56 -11.67
CA ILE A 57 -15.37 -4.21 -12.27
C ILE A 57 -14.26 -5.16 -11.77
N GLU A 58 -14.43 -5.80 -10.62
CA GLU A 58 -13.58 -6.90 -10.16
C GLU A 58 -13.45 -8.03 -11.20
N LYS A 59 -14.42 -8.15 -12.12
CA LYS A 59 -14.44 -9.15 -13.21
C LYS A 59 -13.72 -8.71 -14.49
N VAL A 60 -13.33 -7.43 -14.58
CA VAL A 60 -12.60 -6.85 -15.73
C VAL A 60 -11.10 -6.78 -15.46
N HIS A 61 -10.71 -6.80 -14.18
CA HIS A 61 -9.31 -6.85 -13.79
C HIS A 61 -8.68 -8.19 -14.20
N PRO A 62 -7.46 -8.20 -14.79
CA PRO A 62 -6.79 -9.43 -15.22
C PRO A 62 -6.45 -10.37 -14.05
N PHE A 63 -6.48 -9.85 -12.82
CA PHE A 63 -6.34 -10.62 -11.59
C PHE A 63 -7.63 -10.59 -10.77
N ASP A 64 -7.96 -11.73 -10.17
CA ASP A 64 -9.11 -11.88 -9.29
C ASP A 64 -8.91 -11.10 -7.98
N SER A 65 -9.54 -9.93 -7.90
CA SER A 65 -9.45 -9.04 -6.74
C SER A 65 -10.18 -9.55 -5.50
N SER A 66 -10.94 -10.65 -5.59
CA SER A 66 -11.54 -11.34 -4.44
C SER A 66 -10.94 -12.73 -4.22
N LYS A 67 -9.76 -13.00 -4.78
CA LYS A 67 -9.07 -14.29 -4.66
C LYS A 67 -8.82 -14.67 -3.21
N TRP A 68 -8.35 -13.71 -2.42
CA TRP A 68 -7.89 -13.97 -1.06
C TRP A 68 -9.05 -14.26 -0.12
N GLY A 69 -10.17 -13.53 -0.21
CA GLY A 69 -11.36 -13.87 0.55
C GLY A 69 -11.95 -15.22 0.16
N ARG A 70 -11.91 -15.61 -1.11
CA ARG A 70 -12.31 -16.96 -1.54
C ARG A 70 -11.43 -18.06 -0.97
N ILE A 71 -10.12 -17.89 -0.98
CA ILE A 71 -9.18 -18.85 -0.37
C ILE A 71 -9.42 -18.93 1.14
N CYS A 72 -9.56 -17.79 1.81
CA CYS A 72 -9.84 -17.74 3.24
C CYS A 72 -11.16 -18.45 3.58
N GLN A 73 -12.21 -18.20 2.80
CA GLN A 73 -13.51 -18.85 2.98
C GLN A 73 -13.42 -20.36 2.78
N PHE A 74 -12.74 -20.81 1.72
CA PHE A 74 -12.52 -22.24 1.46
C PHE A 74 -11.84 -22.92 2.65
N LEU A 75 -10.74 -22.34 3.15
CA LEU A 75 -10.01 -22.89 4.29
C LEU A 75 -10.83 -22.91 5.58
N VAL A 76 -11.73 -21.94 5.78
CA VAL A 76 -12.65 -21.92 6.93
C VAL A 76 -13.73 -22.99 6.80
N VAL A 77 -14.32 -23.15 5.62
CA VAL A 77 -15.37 -24.15 5.35
C VAL A 77 -14.83 -25.58 5.52
N GLU A 78 -13.62 -25.84 5.04
CA GLU A 78 -12.96 -27.15 5.17
C GLU A 78 -12.40 -27.41 6.58
N GLY A 79 -12.54 -26.46 7.51
CA GLY A 79 -12.10 -26.60 8.90
C GLY A 79 -10.60 -26.47 9.14
N PHE A 80 -9.82 -26.04 8.13
CA PHE A 80 -8.39 -25.77 8.27
C PHE A 80 -8.11 -24.47 9.01
N LEU A 81 -9.02 -23.48 8.93
CA LEU A 81 -8.91 -22.20 9.62
C LEU A 81 -10.18 -21.88 10.39
N ASP A 82 -10.02 -21.15 11.50
CA ASP A 82 -11.13 -20.46 12.15
C ASP A 82 -11.00 -18.97 11.85
N LYS A 83 -12.05 -18.40 11.24
CA LYS A 83 -12.09 -16.97 10.89
C LYS A 83 -11.82 -16.07 12.09
N ASN A 84 -12.26 -16.44 13.28
CA ASN A 84 -12.06 -15.65 14.49
C ASN A 84 -10.62 -15.69 14.99
N ARG A 85 -9.83 -16.67 14.52
CA ARG A 85 -8.43 -16.85 14.88
C ARG A 85 -7.47 -16.23 13.87
N LEU A 86 -7.95 -15.63 12.78
CA LEU A 86 -7.10 -14.90 11.84
C LEU A 86 -6.58 -13.59 12.45
N VAL A 87 -5.36 -13.21 12.08
CA VAL A 87 -4.77 -11.93 12.45
C VAL A 87 -5.28 -10.88 11.48
N GLU A 88 -5.94 -9.85 12.00
CA GLU A 88 -6.36 -8.72 11.18
C GLU A 88 -5.23 -7.68 11.17
N PRO A 89 -4.74 -7.27 9.99
CA PRO A 89 -3.68 -6.27 9.85
C PRO A 89 -4.17 -4.87 10.19
N LEU A 90 -3.23 -4.00 10.55
CA LEU A 90 -3.46 -2.55 10.64
C LEU A 90 -3.15 -1.90 9.28
N GLU A 91 -3.89 -0.85 8.94
CA GLU A 91 -3.63 -0.08 7.73
C GLU A 91 -2.34 0.74 7.87
N ALA A 92 -1.53 0.77 6.81
CA ALA A 92 -0.30 1.55 6.77
C ALA A 92 -0.62 3.04 6.73
N SER A 93 -0.01 3.79 7.65
CA SER A 93 -0.09 5.25 7.62
C SER A 93 0.75 5.81 6.48
N LYS A 94 0.51 7.08 6.13
CA LYS A 94 1.35 7.80 5.17
C LYS A 94 2.83 7.79 5.56
N ASP A 95 3.15 7.93 6.85
CA ASP A 95 4.53 7.87 7.32
C ASP A 95 5.16 6.49 7.12
N ASP A 96 4.37 5.41 7.25
CA ASP A 96 4.83 4.05 6.92
C ASP A 96 5.15 3.93 5.42
N LEU A 97 4.30 4.46 4.55
CA LEU A 97 4.51 4.44 3.10
C LEU A 97 5.73 5.26 2.67
N LEU A 98 5.96 6.41 3.32
CA LEU A 98 7.10 7.30 3.06
C LEU A 98 8.45 6.73 3.51
N VAL A 99 8.49 5.53 4.10
CA VAL A 99 9.75 4.79 4.33
C VAL A 99 10.37 4.33 3.01
N VAL A 100 9.54 4.04 2.00
CA VAL A 100 9.97 3.45 0.72
C VAL A 100 9.50 4.22 -0.51
N HIS A 101 8.44 5.03 -0.38
CA HIS A 101 7.89 5.83 -1.47
C HIS A 101 8.18 7.32 -1.31
N THR A 102 8.27 8.04 -2.43
CA THR A 102 8.36 9.51 -2.42
C THR A 102 6.99 10.15 -2.20
N GLU A 103 7.01 11.37 -1.71
CA GLU A 103 5.81 12.18 -1.51
C GLU A 103 5.09 12.45 -2.86
N GLU A 104 5.86 12.62 -3.93
CA GLU A 104 5.36 12.81 -5.30
C GLU A 104 4.63 11.57 -5.81
N TYR A 105 5.19 10.38 -5.57
CA TYR A 105 4.55 9.12 -5.95
C TYR A 105 3.21 8.95 -5.22
N LEU A 106 3.17 9.14 -3.90
CA LEU A 106 1.94 9.02 -3.13
C LEU A 106 0.87 10.03 -3.56
N LYS A 107 1.27 11.26 -3.91
CA LYS A 107 0.35 12.25 -4.49
C LYS A 107 -0.18 11.81 -5.86
N SER A 108 0.63 11.13 -6.66
CA SER A 108 0.23 10.67 -8.00
C SER A 108 -0.88 9.61 -7.96
N LEU A 109 -0.98 8.85 -6.85
CA LEU A 109 -2.03 7.85 -6.61
C LEU A 109 -3.43 8.46 -6.41
N ARG A 110 -3.55 9.78 -6.22
CA ARG A 110 -4.85 10.46 -6.21
C ARG A 110 -5.47 10.60 -7.61
N SER A 111 -4.70 10.31 -8.66
CA SER A 111 -5.20 10.30 -10.03
C SER A 111 -5.74 8.92 -10.38
N SER A 112 -7.01 8.84 -10.74
CA SER A 112 -7.66 7.62 -11.15
C SER A 112 -7.06 6.99 -12.41
N LEU A 113 -6.58 7.81 -13.34
CA LEU A 113 -5.85 7.35 -14.52
C LEU A 113 -4.53 6.67 -14.13
N ASN A 114 -3.75 7.30 -13.26
CA ASN A 114 -2.50 6.72 -12.78
C ASN A 114 -2.75 5.40 -12.04
N VAL A 115 -3.75 5.36 -11.16
CA VAL A 115 -4.13 4.13 -10.45
C VAL A 115 -4.54 3.04 -11.43
N SER A 116 -5.38 3.35 -12.44
CA SER A 116 -5.83 2.37 -13.45
C SER A 116 -4.68 1.74 -14.23
N LEU A 117 -3.63 2.52 -14.56
CA LEU A 117 -2.42 2.04 -15.21
C LEU A 117 -1.61 1.13 -14.29
N ILE A 118 -1.46 1.50 -13.01
CA ILE A 118 -0.74 0.70 -12.01
C ILE A 118 -1.40 -0.66 -11.80
N ILE A 119 -2.74 -0.70 -11.77
CA ILE A 119 -3.51 -1.94 -11.60
C ILE A 119 -3.79 -2.65 -12.94
N GLU A 120 -3.14 -2.25 -14.03
CA GLU A 120 -3.23 -2.91 -15.34
C GLU A 120 -4.67 -3.05 -15.88
N ILE A 121 -5.58 -2.13 -15.52
CA ILE A 121 -6.92 -2.06 -16.11
C ILE A 121 -6.86 -1.19 -17.37
N SER A 122 -7.45 -1.68 -18.46
CA SER A 122 -7.53 -0.94 -19.72
C SER A 122 -8.47 0.28 -19.60
N SER A 123 -7.92 1.47 -19.83
CA SER A 123 -8.62 2.76 -19.83
C SER A 123 -9.67 2.92 -20.96
N THR A 124 -9.97 1.88 -21.74
CA THR A 124 -10.55 1.99 -23.09
C THR A 124 -12.07 1.93 -23.19
N SER A 125 -12.83 1.98 -22.10
CA SER A 125 -14.30 2.15 -22.17
C SER A 125 -14.71 3.60 -21.87
N HIS A 126 -15.39 4.28 -22.80
CA HIS A 126 -16.00 5.61 -22.57
C HIS A 126 -16.98 5.69 -21.38
N LYS A 127 -17.25 4.56 -20.71
CA LYS A 127 -17.97 4.46 -19.44
C LYS A 127 -17.11 4.82 -18.21
N TRP A 128 -15.79 4.92 -18.35
CA TRP A 128 -14.82 5.18 -17.27
C TRP A 128 -14.81 6.64 -16.80
N ASP A 129 -15.12 7.60 -17.67
CA ASP A 129 -14.99 9.04 -17.35
C ASP A 129 -15.92 9.49 -16.21
N ARG A 130 -17.06 8.81 -15.99
CA ARG A 130 -18.01 9.18 -14.93
C ARG A 130 -17.88 8.38 -13.64
N ILE A 131 -17.18 7.25 -13.68
CA ILE A 131 -17.06 6.32 -12.55
C ILE A 131 -15.70 6.47 -11.85
N ALA A 132 -14.64 6.67 -12.64
CA ALA A 132 -13.28 6.84 -12.12
C ALA A 132 -13.06 8.20 -11.43
N ILE A 133 -13.87 9.22 -11.75
CA ILE A 133 -13.79 10.55 -11.12
C ILE A 133 -14.54 10.61 -9.78
N GLY A 134 -15.53 9.73 -9.55
CA GLY A 134 -16.38 9.80 -8.36
C GLY A 134 -15.84 9.10 -7.11
N LEU A 135 -14.95 8.10 -7.23
CA LEU A 135 -14.68 7.15 -6.14
C LEU A 135 -13.20 6.96 -5.77
N ILE A 136 -12.29 7.68 -6.43
CA ILE A 136 -10.87 7.80 -5.99
C ILE A 136 -10.65 9.09 -5.17
N VAL A 137 -11.74 9.80 -4.84
CA VAL A 137 -11.72 11.06 -4.07
C VAL A 137 -12.03 10.83 -2.57
N GLU A 138 -12.36 9.60 -2.16
CA GLU A 138 -12.56 9.24 -0.73
C GLU A 138 -11.41 8.41 -0.13
N TRP A 139 -10.20 8.51 -0.70
CA TRP A 139 -8.93 8.08 -0.09
C TRP A 139 -7.88 9.20 -0.18
#